data_AF-A0A521ULP7-F1
#
_entry.id   AF-A0A521ULP7-F1
#
_cell.length_a   1.000
_cell.length_b   1.000
_cell.length_c   1.000
_cell.angle_alpha   90.00
_cell.angle_beta   90.00
_cell.angle_gamma   90.00
#
_symmetry.space_group_name_H-M   'P 1'
#
loop_
_entity.id
_entity.type
_entity.pdbx_description
1 polymer ?
#
loop_
_entity_poly.entity_id
_entity_poly.type
_entity_poly.pdbx_seq_one_letter_code
_entity_poly.pdbx_strand_id
1 'polypeptide(L)'
;MNIRGVVGLVLALATSCGFSPDNPALMVLPDAGSCGAAGAACCPRSSTATGEVRPPCRTASLTCLAGTCVACGAAGQRCCADPSTDGGAATVCNGAGLACLANTCVDCAGPERAVCSGRCISITTDQNCGACGVACATAAGERCTRGVTSGVDGGVQAASCLTFCQLGQTLCGSVCRDITDDNAHCGACNNRCASGQSCVRGVCTTVCPTGQTACSGICRALQSDNTHCGACGNVCPGGTVCSAGVCTTTCSAAQTNCSGTCRDLATDNANCGACGRACTGGTSCSGRSCVCPTGQTACSGTCRALQTDNNHCGVCGRVCGGGTVCSAGVCTSTCASPTTNCSGVCRDLQNDANHCSACGMACTRANGVAGCAGGACTLAACSTGFGNCDGLDANGCETNTGTSVTNCGVCGNTCQLANAAASCVAGRCTRGACAAGFANCDGIDSNGCEVNTVAGDINHCGACNNRCPTPPIGSIAVCANSMCTTSSVSCSAGTADCDGAPGNGCEVATT
;
A
#
# COMPACT_ATOMS: atom_id res chain seq x y z
N MET A 1 -28.82 59.37 -2.29
CA MET A 1 -30.10 60.12 -2.36
C MET A 1 -31.24 59.12 -2.37
N ASN A 2 -32.17 59.26 -1.40
CA ASN A 2 -33.59 58.85 -1.33
C ASN A 2 -34.06 57.54 -2.01
N ILE A 3 -34.56 56.54 -1.27
CA ILE A 3 -35.87 56.41 -0.58
C ILE A 3 -37.04 56.00 -1.51
N ARG A 4 -37.57 54.79 -1.23
CA ARG A 4 -38.93 54.21 -1.40
C ARG A 4 -39.51 54.03 -2.82
N GLY A 5 -40.21 52.93 -3.16
CA GLY A 5 -40.55 51.74 -2.38
C GLY A 5 -41.52 50.78 -3.11
N VAL A 6 -41.63 49.58 -2.50
CA VAL A 6 -42.74 48.60 -2.45
C VAL A 6 -43.10 47.78 -3.72
N VAL A 7 -42.86 46.46 -3.68
CA VAL A 7 -43.83 45.35 -3.52
C VAL A 7 -43.15 44.01 -3.89
N GLY A 8 -43.22 43.00 -3.01
CA GLY A 8 -43.37 41.59 -3.43
C GLY A 8 -42.32 40.55 -3.03
N LEU A 9 -42.75 39.63 -2.15
CA LEU A 9 -42.48 38.17 -2.16
C LEU A 9 -41.36 37.57 -1.26
N VAL A 10 -41.81 37.00 -0.12
CA VAL A 10 -41.47 35.70 0.53
C VAL A 10 -40.05 35.13 0.38
N LEU A 11 -39.29 34.99 1.49
CA LEU A 11 -38.65 33.71 1.92
C LEU A 11 -37.89 33.79 3.27
N ALA A 12 -37.90 32.67 3.98
CA ALA A 12 -36.87 32.13 4.89
C ALA A 12 -36.73 32.67 6.33
N LEU A 13 -37.16 31.80 7.26
CA LEU A 13 -36.75 31.72 8.66
C LEU A 13 -35.38 31.05 8.78
N ALA A 14 -34.41 31.72 9.41
CA ALA A 14 -33.32 31.08 10.16
C ALA A 14 -32.67 32.08 11.16
N THR A 15 -32.90 31.77 12.45
CA THR A 15 -31.97 31.85 13.60
C THR A 15 -31.30 33.17 14.06
N SER A 16 -31.51 33.41 15.36
CA SER A 16 -30.54 33.84 16.41
C SER A 16 -30.03 35.29 16.43
N CYS A 17 -30.47 36.09 17.41
CA CYS A 17 -29.77 36.37 18.69
C CYS A 17 -30.37 37.61 19.41
N GLY A 18 -30.48 37.57 20.74
CA GLY A 18 -30.43 38.79 21.57
C GLY A 18 -31.39 38.88 22.77
N PHE A 19 -30.95 38.34 23.93
CA PHE A 19 -31.08 38.78 25.34
C PHE A 19 -32.11 39.87 25.74
N SER A 20 -32.81 39.77 26.88
CA SER A 20 -32.32 39.99 28.28
C SER A 20 -33.46 39.76 29.32
N PRO A 21 -33.32 39.85 30.66
CA PRO A 21 -32.25 39.53 31.63
C PRO A 21 -32.72 38.68 32.86
N ASP A 22 -31.74 38.09 33.59
CA ASP A 22 -31.69 37.86 35.07
C ASP A 22 -32.70 36.96 35.84
N ASN A 23 -32.54 35.62 35.68
CA ASN A 23 -32.18 34.57 36.68
C ASN A 23 -32.91 34.40 38.08
N PRO A 24 -32.79 33.25 38.78
CA PRO A 24 -33.74 32.12 38.77
C PRO A 24 -34.12 31.55 40.18
N ALA A 25 -35.22 30.78 40.32
CA ALA A 25 -35.37 29.57 41.17
C ALA A 25 -36.84 29.21 41.54
N LEU A 26 -37.15 27.90 41.43
CA LEU A 26 -38.17 27.09 42.14
C LEU A 26 -39.68 27.14 41.77
N MET A 27 -40.11 26.12 41.01
CA MET A 27 -41.17 25.11 41.30
C MET A 27 -42.56 25.55 41.84
N VAL A 28 -43.66 25.20 41.14
CA VAL A 28 -44.86 24.44 41.60
C VAL A 28 -45.71 23.95 40.38
N LEU A 29 -46.11 22.67 40.42
CA LEU A 29 -46.97 21.83 39.54
C LEU A 29 -48.48 22.26 39.55
N PRO A 30 -49.37 21.90 38.59
CA PRO A 30 -49.79 20.49 38.34
C PRO A 30 -50.22 20.13 36.91
N ASP A 31 -49.82 18.93 36.46
CA ASP A 31 -50.68 18.00 35.73
C ASP A 31 -50.01 16.62 35.75
N ALA A 32 -49.96 16.07 36.96
CA ALA A 32 -49.75 14.65 37.17
C ALA A 32 -51.09 13.94 36.91
N GLY A 33 -51.24 13.32 35.75
CA GLY A 33 -52.16 12.21 35.58
C GLY A 33 -51.67 11.03 36.41
N SER A 34 -52.05 11.01 37.69
CA SER A 34 -51.80 9.90 38.61
C SER A 34 -52.60 8.67 38.16
N CYS A 35 -51.92 7.70 37.53
CA CYS A 35 -52.32 6.30 37.62
C CYS A 35 -52.04 5.87 39.07
N GLY A 36 -53.08 5.50 39.83
CA GLY A 36 -52.99 5.28 41.28
C GLY A 36 -51.98 4.20 41.70
N ALA A 37 -51.29 4.48 42.82
CA ALA A 37 -50.29 3.69 43.55
C ALA A 37 -48.88 3.58 42.92
N ALA A 38 -47.87 3.71 43.80
CA ALA A 38 -46.45 3.87 43.48
C ALA A 38 -45.88 2.71 42.65
N GLY A 39 -45.35 3.02 41.45
CA GLY A 39 -44.40 2.17 40.73
C GLY A 39 -44.79 1.65 39.33
N ALA A 40 -45.96 1.97 38.78
CA ALA A 40 -46.39 1.43 37.47
C ALA A 40 -46.35 2.47 36.32
N ALA A 41 -45.74 2.11 35.18
CA ALA A 41 -45.68 2.93 33.97
C ALA A 41 -46.97 2.81 33.13
N CYS A 42 -47.61 3.95 32.81
CA CYS A 42 -48.81 4.00 31.98
C CYS A 42 -48.48 4.04 30.47
N CYS A 43 -49.19 3.25 29.66
CA CYS A 43 -48.84 2.94 28.26
C CYS A 43 -49.82 3.63 27.27
N PRO A 44 -49.38 4.61 26.44
CA PRO A 44 -50.25 5.22 25.43
C PRO A 44 -50.15 4.49 24.08
N ARG A 45 -51.31 4.09 23.50
CA ARG A 45 -51.44 3.85 22.05
C ARG A 45 -51.82 5.14 21.34
N SER A 46 -51.26 5.35 20.16
CA SER A 46 -51.62 6.43 19.24
C SER A 46 -52.95 6.10 18.54
N SER A 47 -54.07 6.64 19.03
CA SER A 47 -55.22 7.00 18.18
C SER A 47 -56.34 7.69 18.96
N THR A 48 -56.60 8.93 18.56
CA THR A 48 -57.87 9.69 18.54
C THR A 48 -59.15 8.99 19.03
N ALA A 49 -59.42 8.99 20.34
CA ALA A 49 -60.78 8.96 20.88
C ALA A 49 -60.76 9.41 22.36
N THR A 50 -61.50 10.47 22.68
CA THR A 50 -61.71 10.96 24.05
C THR A 50 -62.88 10.22 24.69
N GLY A 51 -62.67 9.53 25.82
CA GLY A 51 -63.78 9.12 26.70
C GLY A 51 -63.76 7.74 27.35
N GLU A 52 -62.74 6.90 27.19
CA GLU A 52 -62.71 5.57 27.84
C GLU A 52 -61.69 5.45 29.00
N VAL A 53 -62.13 4.78 30.07
CA VAL A 53 -61.32 4.43 31.24
C VAL A 53 -60.32 3.34 30.86
N ARG A 54 -59.03 3.65 30.98
CA ARG A 54 -57.91 2.79 30.55
C ARG A 54 -57.52 1.77 31.64
N PRO A 55 -57.32 0.47 31.33
CA PRO A 55 -56.82 -0.50 32.29
C PRO A 55 -55.29 -0.36 32.49
N PRO A 56 -54.78 -0.31 33.73
CA PRO A 56 -53.34 -0.39 33.98
C PRO A 56 -52.81 -1.81 33.68
N CYS A 57 -51.56 -1.96 33.25
CA CYS A 57 -50.93 -3.29 33.17
C CYS A 57 -50.88 -3.87 34.61
N ARG A 58 -51.75 -4.84 34.92
CA ARG A 58 -52.09 -5.20 36.32
C ARG A 58 -51.07 -6.10 37.05
N THR A 59 -49.96 -6.48 36.42
CA THR A 59 -48.93 -7.31 37.06
C THR A 59 -47.55 -6.65 36.98
N ALA A 60 -46.77 -6.76 38.06
CA ALA A 60 -45.44 -6.15 38.23
C ALA A 60 -44.36 -6.66 37.24
N SER A 61 -44.72 -7.55 36.32
CA SER A 61 -43.81 -8.19 35.35
C SER A 61 -44.04 -7.74 33.90
N LEU A 62 -44.86 -6.71 33.67
CA LEU A 62 -45.21 -6.19 32.34
C LEU A 62 -44.52 -4.83 32.07
N THR A 63 -43.97 -4.65 30.86
CA THR A 63 -43.37 -3.39 30.39
C THR A 63 -44.08 -2.90 29.12
N CYS A 64 -44.18 -1.56 28.95
CA CYS A 64 -44.82 -0.93 27.80
C CYS A 64 -43.85 -0.78 26.62
N LEU A 65 -44.13 -1.43 25.49
CA LEU A 65 -43.37 -1.25 24.23
C LEU A 65 -44.35 -0.95 23.08
N ALA A 66 -44.20 0.21 22.43
CA ALA A 66 -45.04 0.68 21.32
C ALA A 66 -46.57 0.64 21.59
N GLY A 67 -46.99 0.90 22.82
CA GLY A 67 -48.41 1.01 23.19
C GLY A 67 -49.10 -0.31 23.56
N THR A 68 -48.34 -1.38 23.80
CA THR A 68 -48.83 -2.70 24.24
C THR A 68 -48.10 -3.18 25.51
N CYS A 69 -48.82 -3.80 26.45
CA CYS A 69 -48.25 -4.39 27.67
C CYS A 69 -47.63 -5.76 27.32
N VAL A 70 -46.34 -5.97 27.58
CA VAL A 70 -45.64 -7.23 27.25
C VAL A 70 -44.87 -7.78 28.46
N ALA A 71 -44.87 -9.09 28.67
CA ALA A 71 -44.13 -9.76 29.75
C ALA A 71 -42.69 -10.05 29.31
N CYS A 72 -41.83 -9.03 29.26
CA CYS A 72 -40.40 -9.19 29.01
C CYS A 72 -39.63 -8.36 30.05
N GLY A 73 -39.04 -9.03 31.04
CA GLY A 73 -38.65 -8.41 32.32
C GLY A 73 -37.18 -8.57 32.73
N ALA A 74 -36.25 -8.90 31.82
CA ALA A 74 -34.82 -8.87 32.13
C ALA A 74 -34.05 -8.04 31.10
N ALA A 75 -33.10 -7.21 31.58
CA ALA A 75 -32.17 -6.47 30.73
C ALA A 75 -31.33 -7.46 29.89
N GLY A 76 -31.40 -7.35 28.56
CA GLY A 76 -30.68 -8.21 27.62
C GLY A 76 -31.52 -9.23 26.84
N GLN A 77 -32.83 -9.35 27.10
CA GLN A 77 -33.72 -10.25 26.35
C GLN A 77 -34.23 -9.61 25.04
N ARG A 78 -34.25 -10.39 23.95
CA ARG A 78 -34.78 -9.98 22.63
C ARG A 78 -36.19 -10.58 22.45
N CYS A 79 -37.22 -9.75 22.39
CA CYS A 79 -38.63 -10.19 22.33
C CYS A 79 -39.29 -9.91 20.98
N CYS A 80 -40.11 -10.85 20.49
CA CYS A 80 -41.01 -10.69 19.34
C CYS A 80 -42.47 -10.70 19.79
N ALA A 81 -43.27 -9.72 19.35
CA ALA A 81 -44.70 -9.65 19.64
C ALA A 81 -45.52 -9.24 18.40
N ASP A 82 -46.71 -9.82 18.26
CA ASP A 82 -47.73 -9.36 17.32
C ASP A 82 -48.53 -8.20 17.96
N PRO A 83 -48.61 -7.01 17.35
CA PRO A 83 -49.40 -5.91 17.88
C PRO A 83 -50.92 -6.12 17.80
N SER A 84 -51.42 -7.19 17.18
CA SER A 84 -52.84 -7.32 16.80
C SER A 84 -53.72 -8.17 17.72
N THR A 85 -53.20 -8.85 18.74
CA THR A 85 -54.04 -9.65 19.65
C THR A 85 -53.73 -9.42 21.12
N ASP A 86 -54.75 -8.98 21.86
CA ASP A 86 -54.72 -8.90 23.32
C ASP A 86 -54.42 -10.29 23.91
N GLY A 87 -53.21 -10.46 24.45
CA GLY A 87 -52.79 -11.68 25.14
C GLY A 87 -51.95 -12.69 24.33
N GLY A 88 -51.49 -12.35 23.13
CA GLY A 88 -50.56 -13.21 22.37
C GLY A 88 -49.22 -13.38 23.11
N ALA A 89 -48.78 -14.62 23.32
CA ALA A 89 -47.51 -14.94 23.98
C ALA A 89 -46.34 -14.27 23.24
N ALA A 90 -45.69 -13.30 23.87
CA ALA A 90 -44.44 -12.76 23.36
C ALA A 90 -43.40 -13.88 23.31
N THR A 91 -42.85 -14.13 22.12
CA THR A 91 -41.81 -15.13 21.98
C THR A 91 -40.48 -14.50 22.37
N VAL A 92 -39.89 -14.98 23.46
CA VAL A 92 -38.56 -14.54 23.90
C VAL A 92 -37.52 -15.36 23.13
N CYS A 93 -36.72 -14.70 22.30
CA CYS A 93 -35.68 -15.36 21.52
C CYS A 93 -34.42 -15.57 22.40
N ASN A 94 -34.38 -16.67 23.15
CA ASN A 94 -33.35 -16.96 24.17
C ASN A 94 -32.09 -17.70 23.66
N GLY A 95 -31.92 -17.83 22.35
CA GLY A 95 -30.77 -18.49 21.71
C GLY A 95 -29.73 -17.50 21.19
N ALA A 96 -28.44 -17.84 21.33
CA ALA A 96 -27.36 -17.10 20.69
C ALA A 96 -27.57 -17.10 19.17
N GLY A 97 -27.67 -15.92 18.56
CA GLY A 97 -27.91 -15.76 17.11
C GLY A 97 -29.37 -15.53 16.69
N LEU A 98 -30.36 -15.57 17.60
CA LEU A 98 -31.74 -15.27 17.25
C LEU A 98 -32.03 -13.76 17.26
N ALA A 99 -32.71 -13.25 16.22
CA ALA A 99 -33.19 -11.87 16.15
C ALA A 99 -34.66 -11.78 15.72
N CYS A 100 -35.32 -10.70 16.10
CA CYS A 100 -36.72 -10.47 15.74
C CYS A 100 -36.83 -9.80 14.37
N LEU A 101 -37.41 -10.50 13.38
CA LEU A 101 -37.72 -9.94 12.07
C LEU A 101 -39.17 -10.29 11.72
N ALA A 102 -39.99 -9.26 11.47
CA ALA A 102 -41.41 -9.43 11.13
C ALA A 102 -42.18 -10.38 12.08
N ASN A 103 -42.01 -10.16 13.39
CA ASN A 103 -42.72 -10.85 14.48
C ASN A 103 -42.43 -12.36 14.62
N THR A 104 -41.36 -12.87 14.01
CA THR A 104 -40.88 -14.25 14.22
C THR A 104 -39.42 -14.24 14.68
N CYS A 105 -39.05 -15.17 15.58
CA CYS A 105 -37.65 -15.41 15.92
C CYS A 105 -36.98 -16.06 14.71
N VAL A 106 -36.06 -15.33 14.08
CA VAL A 106 -35.28 -15.83 12.96
C VAL A 106 -33.88 -16.18 13.46
N ASP A 107 -33.40 -17.37 13.09
CA ASP A 107 -32.02 -17.76 13.31
C ASP A 107 -31.10 -17.00 12.36
N CYS A 108 -30.31 -16.09 12.92
CA CYS A 108 -29.28 -15.34 12.23
C CYS A 108 -27.90 -15.98 12.43
N ALA A 109 -27.78 -17.16 13.04
CA ALA A 109 -26.56 -17.96 13.08
C ALA A 109 -26.41 -18.80 11.80
N GLY A 110 -26.42 -18.12 10.65
CA GLY A 110 -26.15 -18.72 9.33
C GLY A 110 -24.89 -18.14 8.70
N PRO A 111 -24.32 -18.78 7.67
CA PRO A 111 -23.07 -18.33 7.06
C PRO A 111 -23.16 -16.95 6.37
N GLU A 112 -24.37 -16.43 6.16
CA GLU A 112 -24.60 -15.16 5.44
C GLU A 112 -25.24 -14.06 6.28
N ARG A 113 -25.57 -14.30 7.56
CA ARG A 113 -26.25 -13.31 8.42
C ARG A 113 -25.65 -13.29 9.83
N ALA A 114 -25.77 -12.16 10.51
CA ALA A 114 -25.39 -12.02 11.91
C ALA A 114 -26.29 -11.01 12.63
N VAL A 115 -26.30 -11.07 13.96
CA VAL A 115 -27.06 -10.13 14.80
C VAL A 115 -26.22 -8.88 15.08
N CYS A 116 -26.54 -7.77 14.42
CA CYS A 116 -25.90 -6.47 14.61
C CYS A 116 -26.86 -5.53 15.36
N SER A 117 -26.49 -5.10 16.57
CA SER A 117 -27.27 -4.14 17.36
C SER A 117 -28.76 -4.49 17.52
N GLY A 118 -29.08 -5.78 17.67
CA GLY A 118 -30.46 -6.26 17.85
C GLY A 118 -31.19 -6.63 16.58
N ARG A 119 -30.61 -6.41 15.40
CA ARG A 119 -31.22 -6.68 14.09
C ARG A 119 -30.42 -7.73 13.31
N CYS A 120 -31.12 -8.53 12.52
CA CYS A 120 -30.49 -9.48 11.60
C CYS A 120 -29.98 -8.73 10.36
N ILE A 121 -28.67 -8.68 10.15
CA ILE A 121 -28.04 -7.99 9.01
C ILE A 121 -27.30 -9.03 8.15
N SER A 122 -27.29 -8.81 6.83
CA SER A 122 -26.51 -9.63 5.91
C SER A 122 -25.01 -9.34 6.05
N ILE A 123 -24.23 -10.39 6.31
CA ILE A 123 -22.77 -10.29 6.42
C ILE A 123 -22.02 -10.58 5.11
N THR A 124 -22.73 -10.55 3.98
CA THR A 124 -22.16 -10.72 2.64
C THR A 124 -22.11 -9.39 1.87
N THR A 125 -22.20 -8.27 2.57
CA THR A 125 -22.20 -6.93 1.98
C THR A 125 -20.86 -6.26 2.18
N ASP A 126 -20.48 -5.35 1.27
CA ASP A 126 -19.22 -4.58 1.36
C ASP A 126 -19.12 -3.72 2.64
N GLN A 127 -20.20 -3.57 3.41
CA GLN A 127 -20.26 -2.81 4.67
C GLN A 127 -20.34 -3.68 5.93
N ASN A 128 -20.52 -5.00 5.78
CA ASN A 128 -20.64 -5.95 6.90
C ASN A 128 -20.00 -7.30 6.53
N CYS A 129 -18.83 -7.32 5.91
CA CYS A 129 -18.26 -8.55 5.36
C CYS A 129 -17.73 -9.49 6.45
N GLY A 130 -18.34 -10.67 6.60
CA GLY A 130 -17.96 -11.68 7.59
C GLY A 130 -18.40 -11.37 9.02
N ALA A 131 -18.50 -10.09 9.38
CA ALA A 131 -19.02 -9.63 10.66
C ALA A 131 -19.65 -8.24 10.56
N CYS A 132 -20.48 -7.90 11.56
CA CYS A 132 -21.12 -6.60 11.70
C CYS A 132 -20.09 -5.45 11.71
N GLY A 133 -20.27 -4.45 10.84
CA GLY A 133 -19.42 -3.25 10.80
C GLY A 133 -18.03 -3.45 10.16
N VAL A 134 -17.73 -4.63 9.63
CA VAL A 134 -16.53 -4.86 8.83
C VAL A 134 -16.79 -4.38 7.41
N ALA A 135 -16.33 -3.17 7.08
CA ALA A 135 -16.45 -2.63 5.72
C ALA A 135 -15.20 -2.94 4.90
N CYS A 136 -15.38 -3.48 3.70
CA CYS A 136 -14.28 -3.70 2.75
C CYS A 136 -13.79 -2.37 2.19
N ALA A 137 -12.48 -2.25 1.97
CA ALA A 137 -11.88 -1.06 1.38
C ALA A 137 -12.17 -1.01 -0.13
N THR A 138 -13.40 -0.63 -0.49
CA THR A 138 -13.84 -0.55 -1.89
C THR A 138 -13.01 0.44 -2.71
N ALA A 139 -12.49 1.49 -2.08
CA ALA A 139 -11.53 2.42 -2.68
C ALA A 139 -10.16 1.76 -2.99
N ALA A 140 -9.81 0.67 -2.29
CA ALA A 140 -8.62 -0.14 -2.52
C ALA A 140 -8.92 -1.38 -3.40
N GLY A 141 -10.13 -1.50 -3.97
CA GLY A 141 -10.52 -2.61 -4.85
C GLY A 141 -10.98 -3.87 -4.11
N GLU A 142 -11.19 -3.81 -2.79
CA GLU A 142 -11.71 -4.94 -2.03
C GLU A 142 -13.23 -5.06 -2.19
N ARG A 143 -13.72 -6.30 -2.34
CA ARG A 143 -15.15 -6.62 -2.30
C ARG A 143 -15.41 -7.78 -1.36
N CYS A 144 -16.60 -7.80 -0.79
CA CYS A 144 -17.02 -8.88 0.06
C CYS A 144 -17.29 -10.13 -0.77
N THR A 145 -16.56 -11.21 -0.48
CA THR A 145 -16.80 -12.50 -1.12
C THR A 145 -17.71 -13.35 -0.26
N ARG A 146 -18.71 -13.98 -0.89
CA ARG A 146 -19.35 -15.14 -0.27
C ARG A 146 -18.29 -16.21 -0.11
N GLY A 147 -18.15 -16.76 1.09
CA GLY A 147 -17.19 -17.81 1.39
C GLY A 147 -17.19 -18.87 0.29
N VAL A 148 -16.10 -18.92 -0.47
CA VAL A 148 -15.94 -19.93 -1.52
C VAL A 148 -15.72 -21.26 -0.81
N THR A 149 -16.43 -22.31 -1.21
CA THR A 149 -16.12 -23.67 -0.74
C THR A 149 -14.78 -24.07 -1.34
N SER A 150 -13.69 -23.77 -0.66
CA SER A 150 -12.35 -24.22 -1.01
C SER A 150 -11.82 -25.10 0.11
N GLY A 151 -11.70 -26.40 -0.17
CA GLY A 151 -11.13 -27.40 0.74
C GLY A 151 -11.93 -28.70 0.76
N VAL A 152 -11.21 -29.82 0.76
CA VAL A 152 -11.71 -31.21 0.78
C VAL A 152 -12.52 -31.59 2.03
N ASP A 153 -12.69 -30.67 2.98
CA ASP A 153 -13.42 -30.87 4.24
C ASP A 153 -14.81 -30.21 4.29
N GLY A 154 -15.28 -29.57 3.20
CA GLY A 154 -16.65 -29.08 3.11
C GLY A 154 -17.04 -27.92 4.05
N GLY A 155 -16.07 -27.28 4.72
CA GLY A 155 -16.31 -26.10 5.56
C GLY A 155 -16.56 -24.83 4.75
N VAL A 156 -17.66 -24.13 5.00
CA VAL A 156 -17.92 -22.79 4.44
C VAL A 156 -17.07 -21.78 5.22
N GLN A 157 -16.07 -21.17 4.57
CA GLN A 157 -15.32 -20.06 5.16
C GLN A 157 -16.26 -18.86 5.39
N ALA A 158 -16.02 -18.08 6.45
CA ALA A 158 -16.76 -16.84 6.66
C ALA A 158 -16.48 -15.85 5.51
N ALA A 159 -17.48 -15.07 5.10
CA ALA A 159 -17.31 -14.03 4.09
C ALA A 159 -16.15 -13.10 4.47
N SER A 160 -15.26 -12.77 3.55
CA SER A 160 -14.09 -11.92 3.82
C SER A 160 -13.84 -10.93 2.68
N CYS A 161 -13.21 -9.81 3.02
CA CYS A 161 -12.80 -8.80 2.06
C CYS A 161 -11.60 -9.32 1.28
N LEU A 162 -11.78 -9.53 -0.03
CA LEU A 162 -10.71 -9.92 -0.92
C LEU A 162 -10.51 -8.84 -1.97
N THR A 163 -9.26 -8.59 -2.32
CA THR A 163 -8.87 -7.66 -3.37
C THR A 163 -9.20 -8.26 -4.74
N PHE A 164 -10.05 -7.57 -5.50
CA PHE A 164 -10.31 -7.91 -6.89
C PHE A 164 -9.59 -6.93 -7.80
N CYS A 165 -8.83 -7.48 -8.74
CA CYS A 165 -8.26 -6.66 -9.80
C CYS A 165 -9.32 -6.32 -10.84
N GLN A 166 -9.20 -5.13 -11.43
CA GLN A 166 -10.06 -4.71 -12.53
C GLN A 166 -9.91 -5.68 -13.72
N LEU A 167 -10.93 -5.74 -14.59
CA LEU A 167 -10.89 -6.54 -15.82
C LEU A 167 -9.58 -6.30 -16.59
N GLY A 168 -8.77 -7.35 -16.77
CA GLY A 168 -7.48 -7.29 -17.47
C GLY A 168 -6.24 -7.20 -16.58
N GLN A 169 -6.40 -6.98 -15.26
CA GLN A 169 -5.30 -6.98 -14.31
C GLN A 169 -5.18 -8.31 -13.56
N THR A 170 -3.97 -8.66 -13.15
CA THR A 170 -3.66 -9.88 -12.38
C THR A 170 -3.18 -9.50 -10.98
N LEU A 171 -3.60 -10.27 -9.98
CA LEU A 171 -3.19 -10.08 -8.59
C LEU A 171 -1.78 -10.66 -8.38
N CYS A 172 -0.80 -9.78 -8.18
CA CYS A 172 0.59 -10.17 -7.90
C CYS A 172 0.91 -9.87 -6.43
N GLY A 173 0.74 -10.89 -5.58
CA GLY A 173 0.78 -10.73 -4.13
C GLY A 173 -0.50 -10.05 -3.63
N SER A 174 -0.37 -8.89 -2.98
CA SER A 174 -1.50 -8.08 -2.51
C SER A 174 -1.86 -6.91 -3.43
N VAL A 175 -1.23 -6.83 -4.62
CA VAL A 175 -1.40 -5.66 -5.49
C VAL A 175 -1.69 -6.07 -6.93
N CYS A 176 -2.67 -5.39 -7.53
CA CYS A 176 -3.03 -5.58 -8.92
C CYS A 176 -1.99 -5.00 -9.86
N ARG A 177 -1.64 -5.77 -10.89
CA ARG A 177 -0.67 -5.41 -11.92
C ARG A 177 -1.27 -5.69 -13.29
N ASP A 178 -1.03 -4.78 -14.22
CA ASP A 178 -1.32 -5.05 -15.63
C ASP A 178 -0.17 -5.87 -16.21
N ILE A 179 -0.34 -7.19 -16.22
CA ILE A 179 0.69 -8.09 -16.73
C ILE A 179 0.88 -7.98 -18.25
N THR A 180 0.08 -7.16 -18.95
CA THR A 180 0.22 -6.95 -20.39
C THR A 180 1.15 -5.81 -20.76
N ASP A 181 1.43 -4.89 -19.83
CA ASP A 181 2.22 -3.68 -20.06
C ASP A 181 3.24 -3.37 -18.93
N ASP A 182 3.14 -4.04 -17.77
CA ASP A 182 4.09 -3.84 -16.68
C ASP A 182 5.43 -4.57 -16.91
N ASN A 183 6.50 -3.80 -17.08
CA ASN A 183 7.87 -4.29 -17.26
C ASN A 183 8.40 -5.15 -16.09
N ALA A 184 7.83 -5.07 -14.90
CA ALA A 184 8.21 -5.89 -13.74
C ALA A 184 7.36 -7.16 -13.58
N HIS A 185 6.23 -7.27 -14.29
CA HIS A 185 5.26 -8.36 -14.17
C HIS A 185 4.74 -8.83 -15.54
N CYS A 186 5.61 -8.90 -16.55
CA CYS A 186 5.18 -9.09 -17.93
C CYS A 186 4.76 -10.54 -18.23
N GLY A 187 3.50 -10.77 -18.58
CA GLY A 187 2.91 -12.08 -18.86
C GLY A 187 2.65 -12.94 -17.62
N ALA A 188 3.39 -12.71 -16.53
CA ALA A 188 3.19 -13.33 -15.23
C ALA A 188 3.78 -12.46 -14.11
N CYS A 189 3.31 -12.66 -12.89
CA CYS A 189 3.82 -11.95 -11.72
C CYS A 189 5.34 -12.18 -11.53
N ASN A 190 6.07 -11.11 -11.24
CA ASN A 190 7.52 -11.09 -11.05
C ASN A 190 8.35 -11.46 -12.29
N ASN A 191 7.75 -11.53 -13.48
CA ASN A 191 8.48 -11.71 -14.72
C ASN A 191 8.96 -10.36 -15.25
N ARG A 192 10.13 -9.92 -14.78
CA ARG A 192 10.73 -8.64 -15.17
C ARG A 192 11.40 -8.74 -16.55
N CYS A 193 11.10 -7.80 -17.44
CA CYS A 193 11.78 -7.68 -18.73
C CYS A 193 13.25 -7.24 -18.56
N ALA A 194 14.12 -7.77 -19.41
CA ALA A 194 15.54 -7.44 -19.38
C ALA A 194 15.80 -5.97 -19.78
N SER A 195 16.98 -5.44 -19.46
CA SER A 195 17.38 -4.09 -19.84
C SER A 195 17.26 -3.87 -21.36
N GLY A 196 16.48 -2.89 -21.79
CA GLY A 196 16.21 -2.59 -23.21
C GLY A 196 14.98 -3.30 -23.80
N GLN A 197 14.23 -4.05 -22.98
CA GLN A 197 12.93 -4.61 -23.35
C GLN A 197 11.80 -3.87 -22.63
N SER A 198 10.62 -3.87 -23.27
CA SER A 198 9.37 -3.46 -22.64
C SER A 198 8.34 -4.57 -22.78
N CYS A 199 7.40 -4.60 -21.83
CA CYS A 199 6.27 -5.49 -21.88
C CYS A 199 5.29 -4.99 -22.92
N VAL A 200 5.01 -5.80 -23.93
CA VAL A 200 4.00 -5.49 -24.94
C VAL A 200 3.10 -6.70 -25.08
N ARG A 201 1.85 -6.54 -24.63
CA ARG A 201 0.82 -7.59 -24.64
C ARG A 201 1.25 -8.85 -23.88
N GLY A 202 1.95 -8.67 -22.77
CA GLY A 202 2.38 -9.75 -21.87
C GLY A 202 3.62 -10.50 -22.34
N VAL A 203 4.34 -9.97 -23.33
CA VAL A 203 5.61 -10.52 -23.79
C VAL A 203 6.69 -9.46 -23.66
N CYS A 204 7.82 -9.82 -23.06
CA CYS A 204 8.99 -8.95 -23.06
C CYS A 204 9.56 -8.89 -24.47
N THR A 205 9.44 -7.74 -25.10
CA THR A 205 9.91 -7.51 -26.47
C THR A 205 10.94 -6.38 -26.47
N THR A 206 11.92 -6.45 -27.37
CA THR A 206 12.84 -5.33 -27.59
C THR A 206 12.06 -4.23 -28.29
N VAL A 207 11.67 -3.20 -27.53
CA VAL A 207 11.02 -2.01 -28.08
C VAL A 207 12.10 -1.02 -28.43
N CYS A 208 12.27 -0.79 -29.73
CA CYS A 208 13.20 0.22 -30.21
C CYS A 208 12.54 1.60 -30.27
N PRO A 209 13.29 2.68 -30.00
CA PRO A 209 12.81 4.04 -30.23
C PRO A 209 12.27 4.20 -31.65
N THR A 210 11.35 5.15 -31.83
CA THR A 210 10.77 5.45 -33.15
C THR A 210 11.86 5.64 -34.20
N GLY A 211 11.75 4.95 -35.34
CA GLY A 211 12.73 4.99 -36.42
C GLY A 211 13.93 4.04 -36.27
N GLN A 212 13.97 3.19 -35.23
CA GLN A 212 14.98 2.13 -35.07
C GLN A 212 14.37 0.74 -35.22
N THR A 213 15.20 -0.23 -35.59
CA THR A 213 14.82 -1.64 -35.77
C THR A 213 15.67 -2.52 -34.88
N ALA A 214 15.06 -3.53 -34.26
CA ALA A 214 15.77 -4.51 -33.45
C ALA A 214 16.58 -5.44 -34.36
N CYS A 215 17.90 -5.29 -34.35
CA CYS A 215 18.85 -6.18 -35.01
C CYS A 215 19.54 -7.05 -33.96
N SER A 216 19.15 -8.32 -33.89
CA SER A 216 19.65 -9.27 -32.89
C SER A 216 19.50 -8.78 -31.44
N GLY A 217 18.36 -8.15 -31.13
CA GLY A 217 18.05 -7.64 -29.79
C GLY A 217 18.63 -6.26 -29.47
N ILE A 218 19.42 -5.66 -30.38
CA ILE A 218 19.96 -4.30 -30.22
C ILE A 218 19.29 -3.37 -31.22
N CYS A 219 18.83 -2.21 -30.76
CA CYS A 219 18.20 -1.22 -31.62
C CYS A 219 19.24 -0.53 -32.50
N ARG A 220 19.01 -0.57 -33.82
CA ARG A 220 19.85 0.03 -34.86
C ARG A 220 19.03 0.96 -35.72
N ALA A 221 19.60 2.09 -36.08
CA ALA A 221 18.97 3.05 -36.98
C ALA A 221 19.29 2.63 -38.42
N LEU A 222 18.42 1.84 -39.06
CA LEU A 222 18.68 1.33 -40.42
C LEU A 222 18.82 2.44 -41.47
N GLN A 223 18.42 3.66 -41.15
CA GLN A 223 18.51 4.82 -42.03
C GLN A 223 19.89 5.48 -42.05
N SER A 224 20.74 5.22 -41.06
CA SER A 224 22.02 5.93 -40.86
C SER A 224 23.16 5.08 -40.29
N ASP A 225 22.88 3.86 -39.82
CA ASP A 225 23.89 2.94 -39.30
C ASP A 225 24.66 2.27 -40.44
N ASN A 226 25.96 2.53 -40.52
CA ASN A 226 26.83 2.02 -41.57
C ASN A 226 27.04 0.50 -41.53
N THR A 227 26.68 -0.15 -40.43
CA THR A 227 26.78 -1.61 -40.23
C THR A 227 25.44 -2.33 -40.34
N HIS A 228 24.34 -1.57 -40.46
CA HIS A 228 22.97 -2.08 -40.56
C HIS A 228 22.14 -1.26 -41.55
N CYS A 229 22.71 -0.89 -42.71
CA CYS A 229 22.09 0.07 -43.60
C CYS A 229 20.94 -0.55 -44.41
N GLY A 230 19.71 -0.06 -44.24
CA GLY A 230 18.51 -0.57 -44.90
C GLY A 230 18.02 -1.92 -44.38
N ALA A 231 18.92 -2.77 -43.87
CA ALA A 231 18.62 -4.04 -43.24
C ALA A 231 19.66 -4.39 -42.16
N CYS A 232 19.26 -5.21 -41.19
CA CYS A 232 20.17 -5.69 -40.14
C CYS A 232 21.37 -6.44 -40.72
N GLY A 233 22.59 -6.06 -40.32
CA GLY A 233 23.84 -6.68 -40.75
C GLY A 233 24.33 -6.24 -42.13
N ASN A 234 23.62 -5.35 -42.82
CA ASN A 234 24.06 -4.81 -44.10
C ASN A 234 25.13 -3.73 -43.89
N VAL A 235 26.40 -4.12 -43.99
CA VAL A 235 27.55 -3.23 -43.83
C VAL A 235 27.83 -2.49 -45.14
N CYS A 236 27.91 -1.17 -45.08
CA CYS A 236 28.26 -0.36 -46.24
C CYS A 236 29.73 -0.54 -46.65
N PRO A 237 30.04 -0.69 -47.94
CA PRO A 237 31.41 -0.79 -48.44
C PRO A 237 32.31 0.38 -48.05
N GLY A 238 33.62 0.15 -47.98
CA GLY A 238 34.60 1.18 -47.65
C GLY A 238 34.47 2.43 -48.54
N GLY A 239 34.40 3.60 -47.92
CA GLY A 239 34.22 4.89 -48.60
C GLY A 239 32.76 5.30 -48.83
N THR A 240 31.79 4.45 -48.47
CA THR A 240 30.36 4.78 -48.52
C THR A 240 29.79 5.01 -47.11
N VAL A 241 28.63 5.67 -47.06
CA VAL A 241 27.90 5.99 -45.84
C VAL A 241 26.44 5.58 -45.97
N CYS A 242 25.84 5.11 -44.89
CA CYS A 242 24.40 4.87 -44.86
C CYS A 242 23.62 6.19 -44.83
N SER A 243 22.86 6.46 -45.89
CA SER A 243 21.96 7.61 -45.97
C SER A 243 20.59 7.16 -46.48
N ALA A 244 19.54 7.45 -45.70
CA ALA A 244 18.18 7.02 -45.99
C ALA A 244 18.04 5.50 -46.23
N GLY A 245 18.87 4.69 -45.55
CA GLY A 245 18.86 3.23 -45.67
C GLY A 245 19.55 2.68 -46.91
N VAL A 246 20.29 3.52 -47.64
CA VAL A 246 21.08 3.12 -48.81
C VAL A 246 22.55 3.51 -48.58
N CYS A 247 23.48 2.62 -48.93
CA CYS A 247 24.90 2.95 -48.93
C CYS A 247 25.21 3.83 -50.12
N THR A 248 25.58 5.08 -49.87
CA THR A 248 25.88 6.09 -50.91
C THR A 248 27.30 6.63 -50.73
N THR A 249 27.88 7.19 -51.79
CA THR A 249 29.19 7.87 -51.72
C THR A 249 29.08 9.29 -51.18
N THR A 250 27.89 9.88 -51.22
CA THR A 250 27.60 11.25 -50.76
C THR A 250 26.48 11.25 -49.73
N CYS A 251 26.64 12.06 -48.68
CA CYS A 251 25.58 12.30 -47.70
C CYS A 251 24.38 13.01 -48.32
N SER A 252 23.23 12.96 -47.64
CA SER A 252 22.07 13.78 -47.96
C SER A 252 22.43 15.29 -47.98
N ALA A 253 21.65 16.07 -48.72
CA ALA A 253 21.88 17.52 -48.85
C ALA A 253 22.08 18.18 -47.47
N ALA A 254 23.06 19.09 -47.38
CA ALA A 254 23.53 19.78 -46.17
C ALA A 254 24.41 18.98 -45.17
N GLN A 255 24.64 17.68 -45.37
CA GLN A 255 25.56 16.89 -44.54
C GLN A 255 26.89 16.61 -45.27
N THR A 256 27.97 16.39 -44.52
CA THR A 256 29.30 16.07 -45.05
C THR A 256 29.77 14.70 -44.54
N ASN A 257 30.41 13.92 -45.40
CA ASN A 257 30.98 12.63 -45.03
C ASN A 257 32.29 12.85 -44.25
N CYS A 258 32.25 12.56 -42.95
CA CYS A 258 33.41 12.62 -42.06
C CYS A 258 33.88 11.20 -41.74
N SER A 259 34.71 10.64 -42.64
CA SER A 259 35.33 9.31 -42.49
C SER A 259 34.32 8.16 -42.36
N GLY A 260 33.29 8.15 -43.21
CA GLY A 260 32.27 7.10 -43.25
C GLY A 260 31.03 7.39 -42.40
N THR A 261 30.89 8.60 -41.86
CA THR A 261 29.65 9.01 -41.18
C THR A 261 29.22 10.41 -41.60
N CYS A 262 27.92 10.57 -41.91
CA CYS A 262 27.36 11.86 -42.26
C CYS A 262 27.19 12.74 -41.02
N ARG A 263 27.77 13.94 -41.08
CA ARG A 263 27.69 14.96 -40.03
C ARG A 263 27.15 16.25 -40.60
N ASP A 264 26.28 16.91 -39.84
CA ASP A 264 25.86 18.27 -40.14
C ASP A 264 26.90 19.24 -39.58
N LEU A 265 27.78 19.75 -40.45
CA LEU A 265 28.84 20.67 -40.03
C LEU A 265 28.31 22.02 -39.52
N ALA A 266 27.02 22.31 -39.67
CA ALA A 266 26.42 23.55 -39.17
C ALA A 266 26.05 23.49 -37.69
N THR A 267 25.84 22.28 -37.14
CA THR A 267 25.30 22.07 -35.79
C THR A 267 26.07 21.02 -34.98
N ASP A 268 26.87 20.18 -35.61
CA ASP A 268 27.66 19.16 -34.93
C ASP A 268 28.88 19.76 -34.22
N ASN A 269 28.86 19.72 -32.89
CA ASN A 269 29.94 20.19 -32.04
C ASN A 269 31.28 19.48 -32.26
N ALA A 270 31.30 18.24 -32.76
CA ALA A 270 32.53 17.51 -33.04
C ALA A 270 33.08 17.78 -34.46
N ASN A 271 32.29 18.36 -35.35
CA ASN A 271 32.61 18.53 -36.77
C ASN A 271 32.20 19.92 -37.29
N CYS A 272 32.43 20.96 -36.49
CA CYS A 272 31.87 22.28 -36.78
C CYS A 272 32.60 23.00 -37.91
N GLY A 273 31.95 23.14 -39.05
CA GLY A 273 32.47 23.74 -40.29
C GLY A 273 33.46 22.88 -41.07
N ALA A 274 34.06 21.87 -40.45
CA ALA A 274 34.89 20.87 -41.11
C ALA A 274 34.90 19.56 -40.29
N CYS A 275 35.13 18.43 -40.96
CA CYS A 275 35.29 17.14 -40.28
C CYS A 275 36.44 17.17 -39.28
N GLY A 276 36.22 16.67 -38.07
CA GLY A 276 37.18 16.66 -36.97
C GLY A 276 37.43 18.02 -36.29
N ARG A 277 36.78 19.10 -36.74
CA ARG A 277 36.87 20.41 -36.07
C ARG A 277 35.91 20.47 -34.88
N ALA A 278 36.34 19.89 -33.76
CA ALA A 278 35.58 19.95 -32.52
C ALA A 278 35.59 21.35 -31.90
N CYS A 279 34.42 21.81 -31.46
CA CYS A 279 34.27 23.01 -30.64
C CYS A 279 34.78 22.73 -29.23
N THR A 280 35.83 23.46 -28.84
CA THR A 280 36.49 23.34 -27.54
C THR A 280 36.29 24.62 -26.72
N GLY A 281 36.74 24.64 -25.46
CA GLY A 281 36.63 25.83 -24.61
C GLY A 281 35.18 26.24 -24.29
N GLY A 282 34.24 25.29 -24.28
CA GLY A 282 32.82 25.55 -23.99
C GLY A 282 32.05 26.22 -25.12
N THR A 283 32.61 26.29 -26.33
CA THR A 283 31.90 26.76 -27.53
C THR A 283 30.92 25.71 -28.06
N SER A 284 29.89 26.17 -28.77
CA SER A 284 28.91 25.35 -29.47
C SER A 284 28.93 25.65 -30.96
N CYS A 285 28.62 24.66 -31.79
CA CYS A 285 28.54 24.82 -33.22
C CYS A 285 27.24 25.53 -33.61
N SER A 286 27.37 26.70 -34.23
CA SER A 286 26.24 27.44 -34.79
C SER A 286 26.67 28.01 -36.14
N GLY A 287 25.95 27.62 -37.20
CA GLY A 287 26.22 28.13 -38.55
C GLY A 287 27.64 27.83 -39.02
N ARG A 288 28.14 26.62 -38.76
CA ARG A 288 29.50 26.16 -39.11
C ARG A 288 30.64 26.83 -38.36
N SER A 289 30.32 27.60 -37.32
CA SER A 289 31.30 28.29 -36.47
C SER A 289 31.14 27.89 -35.02
N CYS A 290 32.26 27.64 -34.35
CA CYS A 290 32.29 27.47 -32.90
C CYS A 290 32.12 28.83 -32.25
N VAL A 291 30.98 29.06 -31.62
CA VAL A 291 30.61 30.30 -30.96
C VAL A 291 30.28 30.04 -29.50
N CYS A 292 30.37 31.04 -28.64
CA CYS A 292 29.93 30.85 -27.27
C CYS A 292 28.40 30.74 -27.19
N PRO A 293 27.87 29.94 -26.25
CA PRO A 293 26.45 29.96 -25.94
C PRO A 293 25.96 31.38 -25.64
N THR A 294 24.65 31.60 -25.84
CA THR A 294 24.02 32.87 -25.53
C THR A 294 24.32 33.32 -24.09
N GLY A 295 24.66 34.60 -23.92
CA GLY A 295 25.03 35.16 -22.62
C GLY A 295 26.49 34.93 -22.19
N GLN A 296 27.31 34.27 -23.00
CA GLN A 296 28.74 34.10 -22.75
C GLN A 296 29.60 34.82 -23.80
N THR A 297 30.83 35.15 -23.42
CA THR A 297 31.80 35.82 -24.30
C THR A 297 33.06 34.97 -24.42
N ALA A 298 33.62 34.90 -25.62
CA ALA A 298 34.88 34.20 -25.87
C ALA A 298 36.05 35.02 -25.30
N CYS A 299 36.59 34.57 -24.17
CA CYS A 299 37.81 35.12 -23.58
C CYS A 299 38.99 34.19 -23.93
N SER A 300 39.83 34.62 -24.87
CA SER A 300 40.98 33.83 -25.36
C SER A 300 40.60 32.41 -25.81
N GLY A 301 39.47 32.28 -26.51
CA GLY A 301 38.98 31.00 -27.03
C GLY A 301 38.20 30.13 -26.03
N THR A 302 38.04 30.56 -24.77
CA THR A 302 37.17 29.89 -23.79
C THR A 302 35.96 30.75 -23.47
N CYS A 303 34.77 30.16 -23.43
CA CYS A 303 33.55 30.87 -23.11
C CYS A 303 33.47 31.16 -21.61
N ARG A 304 33.23 32.44 -21.29
CA ARG A 304 33.13 32.95 -19.94
C ARG A 304 31.84 33.75 -19.80
N ALA A 305 31.14 33.57 -18.69
CA ALA A 305 29.96 34.34 -18.37
C ALA A 305 30.39 35.65 -17.71
N LEU A 306 30.56 36.72 -18.49
CA LEU A 306 31.05 38.01 -17.96
C LEU A 306 30.14 38.61 -16.87
N GLN A 307 28.91 38.13 -16.75
CA GLN A 307 27.95 38.58 -15.74
C GLN A 307 28.19 37.98 -14.36
N THR A 308 28.84 36.82 -14.28
CA THR A 308 28.96 36.01 -13.04
C THR A 308 30.33 35.38 -12.81
N ASP A 309 31.21 35.39 -13.81
CA ASP A 309 32.57 34.85 -13.70
C ASP A 309 33.48 35.81 -12.94
N ASN A 310 33.93 35.39 -11.75
CA ASN A 310 34.76 36.21 -10.87
C ASN A 310 36.14 36.56 -11.45
N ASN A 311 36.60 35.82 -12.47
CA ASN A 311 37.87 36.05 -13.15
C ASN A 311 37.72 36.82 -14.47
N HIS A 312 36.49 37.08 -14.91
CA HIS A 312 36.17 37.75 -16.18
C HIS A 312 34.98 38.72 -16.00
N CYS A 313 34.94 39.46 -14.90
CA CYS A 313 33.74 40.21 -14.51
C CYS A 313 33.54 41.49 -15.33
N GLY A 314 32.50 41.51 -16.17
CA GLY A 314 32.15 42.59 -17.08
C GLY A 314 33.00 42.62 -18.35
N VAL A 315 34.27 42.23 -18.26
CA VAL A 315 35.22 42.13 -19.38
C VAL A 315 36.17 40.95 -19.18
N CYS A 316 36.71 40.40 -20.26
CA CYS A 316 37.68 39.32 -20.20
C CYS A 316 38.92 39.71 -19.37
N GLY A 317 39.32 38.86 -18.43
CA GLY A 317 40.52 39.02 -17.60
C GLY A 317 40.36 39.95 -16.40
N ARG A 318 39.18 40.56 -16.20
CA ARG A 318 38.91 41.34 -15.00
C ARG A 318 38.59 40.42 -13.83
N VAL A 319 39.54 40.28 -12.93
CA VAL A 319 39.39 39.51 -11.69
C VAL A 319 38.82 40.41 -10.58
N CYS A 320 37.79 39.92 -9.89
CA CYS A 320 37.26 40.57 -8.69
C CYS A 320 38.18 40.30 -7.49
N GLY A 321 38.52 41.36 -6.75
CA GLY A 321 39.42 41.29 -5.59
C GLY A 321 38.86 40.46 -4.43
N GLY A 322 39.72 40.08 -3.48
CA GLY A 322 39.37 39.21 -2.37
C GLY A 322 38.11 39.66 -1.62
N GLY A 323 37.14 38.76 -1.48
CA GLY A 323 35.86 39.02 -0.81
C GLY A 323 34.75 39.61 -1.68
N THR A 324 35.01 39.90 -2.97
CA THR A 324 33.99 40.38 -3.91
C THR A 324 33.55 39.28 -4.88
N VAL A 325 32.30 39.40 -5.35
CA VAL A 325 31.66 38.50 -6.30
C VAL A 325 31.35 39.25 -7.59
N CYS A 326 31.41 38.56 -8.73
CA CYS A 326 30.89 39.12 -9.97
C CYS A 326 29.36 39.00 -9.99
N SER A 327 28.67 40.15 -9.97
CA SER A 327 27.22 40.23 -10.08
C SER A 327 26.86 41.27 -11.14
N ALA A 328 26.12 40.84 -12.16
CA ALA A 328 25.74 41.66 -13.31
C ALA A 328 26.94 42.36 -14.00
N GLY A 329 28.09 41.67 -14.05
CA GLY A 329 29.32 42.19 -14.68
C GLY A 329 30.08 43.23 -13.84
N VAL A 330 29.69 43.42 -12.58
CA VAL A 330 30.36 44.31 -11.63
C VAL A 330 30.83 43.51 -10.42
N CYS A 331 32.07 43.76 -9.99
CA CYS A 331 32.56 43.21 -8.74
C CYS A 331 31.90 43.94 -7.57
N THR A 332 31.09 43.23 -6.80
CA THR A 332 30.35 43.75 -5.65
C THR A 332 30.72 42.98 -4.39
N SER A 333 30.57 43.61 -3.22
CA SER A 333 30.78 42.93 -1.93
C SER A 333 29.61 42.03 -1.53
N THR A 334 28.43 42.27 -2.10
CA THR A 334 27.19 41.54 -1.81
C THR A 334 26.68 40.79 -3.05
N CYS A 335 26.14 39.60 -2.83
CA CYS A 335 25.42 38.82 -3.84
C CYS A 335 24.02 39.40 -4.09
N ALA A 336 23.42 39.03 -5.22
CA ALA A 336 22.00 39.27 -5.46
C ALA A 336 21.16 38.44 -4.47
N SER A 337 20.17 39.08 -3.85
CA SER A 337 19.19 38.40 -2.98
C SER A 337 18.48 37.29 -3.76
N PRO A 338 18.27 36.08 -3.19
CA PRO A 338 18.46 35.70 -1.78
C PRO A 338 19.82 35.06 -1.43
N THR A 339 20.80 35.09 -2.34
CA THR A 339 22.07 34.38 -2.14
C THR A 339 23.06 35.15 -1.27
N THR A 340 23.97 34.44 -0.59
CA THR A 340 25.00 35.00 0.29
C THR A 340 26.40 34.76 -0.28
N ASN A 341 27.30 35.73 -0.08
CA ASN A 341 28.69 35.64 -0.51
C ASN A 341 29.48 34.72 0.42
N CYS A 342 29.83 33.53 -0.07
CA CYS A 342 30.67 32.56 0.61
C CYS A 342 32.07 32.55 0.01
N SER A 343 32.92 33.47 0.49
CA SER A 343 34.33 33.60 0.08
C SER A 343 34.52 33.84 -1.43
N GLY A 344 33.73 34.75 -2.01
CA GLY A 344 33.81 35.12 -3.43
C GLY A 344 32.93 34.27 -4.34
N VAL A 345 32.04 33.45 -3.80
CA VAL A 345 31.03 32.73 -4.58
C VAL A 345 29.66 32.81 -3.93
N CYS A 346 28.64 33.16 -4.70
CA CYS A 346 27.27 33.23 -4.20
C CYS A 346 26.70 31.82 -3.97
N ARG A 347 26.09 31.62 -2.80
CA ARG A 347 25.43 30.37 -2.39
C ARG A 347 24.05 30.66 -1.85
N ASP A 348 23.12 29.77 -2.14
CA ASP A 348 21.79 29.82 -1.57
C ASP A 348 21.79 29.09 -0.22
N LEU A 349 21.82 29.84 0.87
CA LEU A 349 21.82 29.25 2.21
C LEU A 349 20.49 28.60 2.60
N GLN A 350 19.45 28.74 1.78
CA GLN A 350 18.13 28.17 2.05
C GLN A 350 17.96 26.77 1.45
N ASN A 351 18.67 26.45 0.37
CA ASN A 351 18.47 25.23 -0.42
C ASN A 351 19.76 24.48 -0.78
N ASP A 352 20.95 25.07 -0.58
CA ASP A 352 22.22 24.39 -0.83
C ASP A 352 22.62 23.53 0.37
N ALA A 353 22.55 22.21 0.22
CA ALA A 353 22.95 21.26 1.27
C ALA A 353 24.42 21.38 1.71
N ASN A 354 25.30 22.00 0.92
CA ASN A 354 26.71 22.22 1.29
C ASN A 354 26.95 23.57 1.97
N HIS A 355 25.96 24.45 2.02
CA HIS A 355 26.05 25.80 2.59
C HIS A 355 24.76 26.17 3.32
N CYS A 356 24.13 25.21 4.00
CA CYS A 356 22.80 25.39 4.57
C CYS A 356 22.87 26.27 5.82
N SER A 357 22.04 27.31 5.93
CA SER A 357 22.06 28.33 7.00
C SER A 357 23.34 29.19 7.11
N ALA A 358 24.52 28.69 6.76
CA ALA A 358 25.77 29.44 6.77
C ALA A 358 26.76 28.93 5.72
N CYS A 359 27.66 29.81 5.29
CA CYS A 359 28.71 29.46 4.35
C CYS A 359 29.58 28.31 4.88
N GLY A 360 29.70 27.24 4.09
CA GLY A 360 30.49 26.05 4.42
C GLY A 360 29.84 25.13 5.46
N MET A 361 28.62 25.44 5.91
CA MET A 361 27.87 24.54 6.79
C MET A 361 27.17 23.49 5.93
N ALA A 362 27.91 22.42 5.63
CA ALA A 362 27.38 21.27 4.93
C ALA A 362 26.51 20.43 5.86
N CYS A 363 25.31 20.09 5.41
CA CYS A 363 24.44 19.15 6.09
C CYS A 363 25.03 17.75 5.94
N THR A 364 25.17 17.06 7.07
CA THR A 364 25.57 15.64 7.11
C THR A 364 24.45 14.84 7.77
N ARG A 365 24.07 13.72 7.15
CA ARG A 365 23.08 12.78 7.68
C ARG A 365 23.70 11.38 7.70
N ALA A 366 23.72 10.73 8.86
CA ALA A 366 24.27 9.37 8.94
C ALA A 366 23.42 8.44 8.08
N ASN A 367 24.06 7.69 7.17
CA ASN A 367 23.40 6.76 6.24
C ASN A 367 22.22 7.37 5.44
N GLY A 368 22.25 8.69 5.18
CA GLY A 368 21.17 9.39 4.49
C GLY A 368 21.68 10.47 3.53
N VAL A 369 20.82 10.87 2.60
CA VAL A 369 21.03 12.01 1.72
C VAL A 369 20.60 13.27 2.47
N ALA A 370 21.55 14.16 2.73
CA ALA A 370 21.30 15.42 3.39
C ALA A 370 20.64 16.42 2.41
N GLY A 371 19.60 17.10 2.89
CA GLY A 371 18.94 18.20 2.18
C GLY A 371 19.05 19.52 2.93
N CYS A 372 18.68 20.62 2.26
CA CYS A 372 18.51 21.92 2.88
C CYS A 372 17.15 22.50 2.46
N ALA A 373 16.35 22.91 3.42
CA ALA A 373 15.06 23.56 3.16
C ALA A 373 14.84 24.69 4.16
N GLY A 374 14.64 25.91 3.66
CA GLY A 374 14.46 27.10 4.51
C GLY A 374 15.68 27.40 5.40
N GLY A 375 16.86 26.92 5.01
CA GLY A 375 18.09 27.05 5.79
C GLY A 375 18.22 26.05 6.95
N ALA A 376 17.27 25.12 7.10
CA ALA A 376 17.42 24.00 8.00
C ALA A 376 17.91 22.77 7.22
N CYS A 377 18.89 22.07 7.78
CA CYS A 377 19.25 20.76 7.26
C CYS A 377 18.07 19.81 7.40
N THR A 378 17.76 19.07 6.36
CA THR A 378 16.70 18.06 6.33
C THR A 378 17.28 16.70 5.96
N LEU A 379 16.51 15.63 6.20
CA LEU A 379 16.81 14.32 5.64
C LEU A 379 16.00 14.16 4.34
N ALA A 380 16.66 14.11 3.18
CA ALA A 380 15.96 13.97 1.90
C ALA A 380 15.53 12.52 1.64
N ALA A 381 16.40 11.56 1.97
CA ALA A 381 16.14 10.14 1.85
C ALA A 381 17.14 9.34 2.69
N CYS A 382 16.75 8.14 3.13
CA CYS A 382 17.70 7.17 3.68
C CYS A 382 18.43 6.42 2.56
N SER A 383 19.67 6.03 2.83
CA SER A 383 20.38 5.06 2.00
C SER A 383 19.63 3.72 2.04
N THR A 384 19.74 2.95 0.97
CA THR A 384 19.13 1.61 0.89
C THR A 384 19.53 0.73 2.06
N GLY A 385 18.55 0.12 2.73
CA GLY A 385 18.76 -0.73 3.90
C GLY A 385 18.87 0.02 5.23
N PHE A 386 18.61 1.33 5.25
CA PHE A 386 18.53 2.13 6.47
C PHE A 386 17.19 2.85 6.60
N GLY A 387 16.75 3.10 7.84
CA GLY A 387 15.54 3.83 8.17
C GLY A 387 15.75 4.79 9.33
N ASN A 388 15.04 5.93 9.27
CA ASN A 388 14.88 6.87 10.38
C ASN A 388 13.68 6.39 11.22
N CYS A 389 13.94 5.54 12.22
CA CYS A 389 12.88 4.87 12.99
C CYS A 389 12.49 5.61 14.27
N ASP A 390 13.25 6.62 14.69
CA ASP A 390 12.88 7.53 15.79
C ASP A 390 12.21 8.82 15.28
N GLY A 391 12.20 9.05 13.96
CA GLY A 391 11.60 10.21 13.31
C GLY A 391 12.45 11.49 13.45
N LEU A 392 13.72 11.35 13.83
CA LEU A 392 14.61 12.48 14.05
C LEU A 392 15.56 12.66 12.86
N ASP A 393 15.27 13.63 12.00
CA ASP A 393 16.13 13.95 10.86
C ASP A 393 17.56 14.35 11.28
N ALA A 394 17.73 14.82 12.53
CA ALA A 394 18.98 15.38 13.05
C ALA A 394 20.13 14.37 13.05
N ASN A 395 19.87 13.13 13.45
CA ASN A 395 20.83 12.03 13.50
C ASN A 395 20.91 11.27 12.17
N GLY A 396 19.86 11.28 11.34
CA GLY A 396 19.85 10.61 10.03
C GLY A 396 19.04 9.31 9.99
N CYS A 397 19.63 8.23 9.48
CA CYS A 397 19.01 6.92 9.30
C CYS A 397 19.81 5.86 10.05
N GLU A 398 19.55 5.73 11.34
CA GLU A 398 20.37 4.98 12.31
C GLU A 398 20.07 3.49 12.26
N THR A 399 18.87 3.13 11.80
CA THR A 399 18.38 1.75 11.92
C THR A 399 18.65 1.00 10.63
N ASN A 400 19.44 -0.07 10.72
CA ASN A 400 19.69 -0.97 9.60
C ASN A 400 18.45 -1.86 9.36
N THR A 401 17.62 -1.51 8.39
CA THR A 401 16.46 -2.32 7.99
C THR A 401 16.84 -3.52 7.13
N GLY A 402 18.08 -3.60 6.66
CA GLY A 402 18.60 -4.74 5.91
C GLY A 402 18.93 -5.98 6.77
N THR A 403 19.28 -5.78 8.04
CA THR A 403 19.78 -6.84 8.94
C THR A 403 19.16 -6.84 10.34
N SER A 404 18.45 -5.79 10.74
CA SER A 404 17.81 -5.74 12.07
C SER A 404 16.61 -6.67 12.12
N VAL A 405 16.65 -7.67 12.98
CA VAL A 405 15.51 -8.59 13.22
C VAL A 405 14.28 -7.91 13.80
N THR A 406 14.43 -6.73 14.43
CA THR A 406 13.33 -5.93 14.98
C THR A 406 12.84 -4.82 14.04
N ASN A 407 13.49 -4.62 12.89
CA ASN A 407 13.18 -3.54 11.94
C ASN A 407 13.37 -4.00 10.48
N CYS A 408 13.04 -5.26 10.19
CA CYS A 408 13.41 -5.89 8.94
C CYS A 408 12.57 -5.36 7.75
N GLY A 409 13.23 -4.78 6.76
CA GLY A 409 12.61 -4.13 5.61
C GLY A 409 12.06 -2.74 5.91
N VAL A 410 11.36 -2.57 7.04
CA VAL A 410 10.81 -1.29 7.51
C VAL A 410 10.93 -1.16 9.03
N CYS A 411 10.88 0.09 9.52
CA CYS A 411 10.89 0.39 10.95
C CYS A 411 9.79 -0.36 11.70
N GLY A 412 10.13 -0.94 12.85
CA GLY A 412 9.21 -1.67 13.72
C GLY A 412 8.80 -3.06 13.24
N ASN A 413 9.21 -3.50 12.04
CA ASN A 413 8.89 -4.84 11.56
C ASN A 413 9.78 -5.89 12.23
N THR A 414 9.28 -6.49 13.31
CA THR A 414 9.98 -7.57 14.00
C THR A 414 9.68 -8.90 13.32
N CYS A 415 10.73 -9.60 12.91
CA CYS A 415 10.60 -10.95 12.37
C CYS A 415 10.19 -11.91 13.49
N GLN A 416 8.91 -12.29 13.51
CA GLN A 416 8.37 -13.32 14.38
C GLN A 416 8.01 -14.54 13.53
N LEU A 417 8.75 -15.63 13.71
CA LEU A 417 8.51 -16.91 13.03
C LEU A 417 8.13 -17.95 14.08
N ALA A 418 7.09 -18.74 13.81
CA ALA A 418 6.65 -19.78 14.75
C ALA A 418 7.75 -20.84 14.93
N ASN A 419 8.18 -21.08 16.17
CA ASN A 419 9.17 -22.10 16.55
C ASN A 419 10.45 -22.10 15.69
N ALA A 420 10.92 -20.93 15.23
CA ALA A 420 12.14 -20.81 14.45
C ALA A 420 12.95 -19.59 14.87
N ALA A 421 14.28 -19.67 14.75
CA ALA A 421 15.13 -18.51 14.89
C ALA A 421 14.86 -17.54 13.73
N ALA A 422 14.53 -16.29 14.03
CA ALA A 422 14.30 -15.27 13.02
C ALA A 422 15.62 -14.60 12.60
N SER A 423 15.82 -14.40 11.30
CA SER A 423 16.96 -13.66 10.74
C SER A 423 16.47 -12.63 9.72
N CYS A 424 17.16 -11.51 9.58
CA CYS A 424 16.86 -10.49 8.57
C CYS A 424 18.00 -10.43 7.55
N VAL A 425 17.68 -10.71 6.28
CA VAL A 425 18.65 -10.68 5.18
C VAL A 425 18.09 -9.85 4.05
N ALA A 426 18.81 -8.80 3.66
CA ALA A 426 18.41 -7.85 2.62
C ALA A 426 16.99 -7.27 2.83
N GLY A 427 16.62 -7.04 4.10
CA GLY A 427 15.32 -6.48 4.47
C GLY A 427 14.15 -7.46 4.38
N ARG A 428 14.43 -8.77 4.29
CA ARG A 428 13.43 -9.82 4.34
C ARG A 428 13.63 -10.71 5.56
N CYS A 429 12.54 -10.99 6.27
CA CYS A 429 12.55 -12.00 7.32
C CYS A 429 12.78 -13.37 6.69
N THR A 430 13.82 -14.03 7.15
CA THR A 430 14.24 -15.37 6.73
C THR A 430 14.22 -16.28 7.94
N ARG A 431 13.88 -17.54 7.67
CA ARG A 431 13.84 -18.59 8.67
C ARG A 431 15.24 -19.13 8.92
N GLY A 432 15.71 -19.02 10.15
CA GLY A 432 16.90 -19.69 10.66
C GLY A 432 16.61 -21.13 11.10
N ALA A 433 17.40 -21.68 12.02
CA ALA A 433 17.16 -23.04 12.50
C ALA A 433 15.78 -23.15 13.20
N CYS A 434 15.03 -24.20 12.89
CA CYS A 434 13.83 -24.56 13.66
C CYS A 434 14.23 -24.87 15.11
N ALA A 435 13.35 -24.55 16.05
CA ALA A 435 13.45 -25.03 17.42
C ALA A 435 13.44 -26.57 17.42
N ALA A 436 14.13 -27.17 18.39
CA ALA A 436 14.23 -28.62 18.48
C ALA A 436 12.83 -29.27 18.48
N GLY A 437 12.64 -30.22 17.57
CA GLY A 437 11.37 -30.93 17.42
C GLY A 437 10.34 -30.30 16.51
N PHE A 438 10.60 -29.09 15.97
CA PHE A 438 9.74 -28.45 14.98
C PHE A 438 10.35 -28.49 13.59
N ALA A 439 9.50 -28.61 12.57
CA ALA A 439 9.90 -28.62 11.17
C ALA A 439 8.97 -27.75 10.32
N ASN A 440 9.53 -27.21 9.24
CA ASN A 440 8.79 -26.53 8.19
C ASN A 440 8.48 -27.57 7.10
N CYS A 441 7.27 -28.10 7.11
CA CYS A 441 6.88 -29.18 6.22
C CYS A 441 6.11 -28.71 4.98
N ASP A 442 5.67 -27.45 4.94
CA ASP A 442 5.03 -26.83 3.78
C ASP A 442 6.03 -26.12 2.84
N GLY A 443 7.28 -25.95 3.28
CA GLY A 443 8.36 -25.31 2.53
C GLY A 443 8.30 -23.78 2.54
N ILE A 444 7.45 -23.17 3.36
CA ILE A 444 7.23 -21.72 3.36
C ILE A 444 8.04 -21.09 4.48
N ASP A 445 9.11 -20.36 4.17
CA ASP A 445 9.96 -19.77 5.23
C ASP A 445 9.28 -18.65 6.03
N SER A 446 8.19 -18.05 5.51
CA SER A 446 7.57 -16.85 6.09
C SER A 446 6.67 -17.11 7.29
N ASN A 447 6.17 -18.33 7.51
CA ASN A 447 5.36 -18.73 8.67
C ASN A 447 6.21 -19.40 9.77
N GLY A 448 7.39 -19.92 9.45
CA GLY A 448 8.30 -20.54 10.43
C GLY A 448 8.42 -22.06 10.33
N CYS A 449 8.34 -22.74 11.48
CA CYS A 449 8.40 -24.19 11.64
C CYS A 449 7.18 -24.64 12.45
N GLU A 450 6.09 -24.90 11.74
CA GLU A 450 4.74 -25.03 12.28
C GLU A 450 4.47 -26.43 12.81
N VAL A 451 5.21 -27.43 12.31
CA VAL A 451 4.89 -28.84 12.52
C VAL A 451 5.72 -29.41 13.66
N ASN A 452 5.05 -29.95 14.67
CA ASN A 452 5.68 -30.67 15.78
C ASN A 452 5.96 -32.12 15.36
N THR A 453 7.24 -32.45 15.18
CA THR A 453 7.72 -33.79 14.78
C THR A 453 8.05 -34.69 15.96
N VAL A 454 7.86 -34.22 17.20
CA VAL A 454 8.18 -34.99 18.42
C VAL A 454 6.94 -35.65 19.00
N ALA A 455 5.80 -34.96 18.95
CA ALA A 455 4.59 -35.43 19.59
C ALA A 455 3.31 -34.97 18.88
N GLY A 456 2.29 -35.83 18.92
CA GLY A 456 0.91 -35.49 18.57
C GLY A 456 0.59 -35.52 17.08
N ASP A 457 1.53 -35.18 16.19
CA ASP A 457 1.31 -35.26 14.75
C ASP A 457 1.70 -36.63 14.18
N ILE A 458 0.68 -37.45 13.93
CA ILE A 458 0.85 -38.78 13.33
C ILE A 458 1.32 -38.72 11.88
N ASN A 459 1.09 -37.62 11.15
CA ASN A 459 1.44 -37.49 9.74
C ASN A 459 2.87 -36.98 9.53
N HIS A 460 3.50 -36.43 10.58
CA HIS A 460 4.83 -35.83 10.54
C HIS A 460 5.75 -36.34 11.67
N CYS A 461 5.60 -37.60 12.08
CA CYS A 461 6.28 -38.12 13.26
C CYS A 461 7.76 -38.38 13.02
N GLY A 462 8.64 -37.65 13.70
CA GLY A 462 10.10 -37.74 13.57
C GLY A 462 10.69 -37.06 12.33
N ALA A 463 9.90 -36.85 11.27
CA ALA A 463 10.26 -36.07 10.10
C ALA A 463 9.00 -35.60 9.34
N CYS A 464 9.14 -34.59 8.49
CA CYS A 464 8.06 -34.13 7.63
C CYS A 464 7.51 -35.25 6.74
N ASN A 465 6.18 -35.36 6.68
CA ASN A 465 5.46 -36.36 5.90
C ASN A 465 5.76 -37.82 6.29
N ASN A 466 6.36 -38.04 7.48
CA ASN A 466 6.56 -39.39 8.01
C ASN A 466 5.30 -39.84 8.76
N ARG A 467 4.31 -40.31 7.99
CA ARG A 467 3.05 -40.80 8.53
C ARG A 467 3.26 -42.13 9.24
N CYS A 468 2.77 -42.25 10.48
CA CYS A 468 2.85 -43.51 11.19
C CYS A 468 2.09 -44.62 10.46
N PRO A 469 2.64 -45.86 10.47
CA PRO A 469 1.97 -47.01 9.87
C PRO A 469 0.58 -47.22 10.46
N THR A 470 -0.34 -47.74 9.64
CA THR A 470 -1.65 -48.17 10.12
C THR A 470 -1.47 -49.28 11.15
N PRO A 471 -1.92 -49.07 12.39
CA PRO A 471 -1.71 -50.04 13.45
C PRO A 471 -2.71 -51.23 13.32
N PRO A 472 -2.48 -52.35 14.03
CA PRO A 472 -3.37 -53.51 14.04
C PRO A 472 -4.81 -53.18 14.49
N ILE A 473 -5.77 -54.08 14.21
CA ILE A 473 -7.22 -53.86 14.41
C ILE A 473 -7.53 -53.25 15.79
N GLY A 474 -8.23 -52.11 15.78
CA GLY A 474 -8.75 -51.43 16.97
C GLY A 474 -7.76 -50.59 17.78
N SER A 475 -6.47 -50.60 17.44
CA SER A 475 -5.43 -49.78 18.12
C SER A 475 -5.21 -48.41 17.47
N ILE A 476 -4.66 -47.44 18.23
CA ILE A 476 -4.39 -46.07 17.78
C ILE A 476 -2.87 -45.86 17.67
N ALA A 477 -2.43 -45.33 16.52
CA ALA A 477 -1.04 -44.94 16.31
C ALA A 477 -0.78 -43.57 16.95
N VAL A 478 0.32 -43.45 17.68
CA VAL A 478 0.70 -42.28 18.46
C VAL A 478 2.12 -41.87 18.08
N CYS A 479 2.31 -40.59 17.80
CA CYS A 479 3.64 -40.01 17.70
C CYS A 479 4.11 -39.56 19.09
N ALA A 480 5.19 -40.17 19.59
CA ALA A 480 5.82 -39.79 20.85
C ALA A 480 7.34 -39.91 20.74
N ASN A 481 8.06 -38.90 21.26
CA ASN A 481 9.52 -38.83 21.20
C ASN A 481 10.09 -39.03 19.78
N SER A 482 9.43 -38.46 18.77
CA SER A 482 9.81 -38.60 17.35
C SER A 482 9.77 -40.04 16.81
N MET A 483 9.06 -40.94 17.50
CA MET A 483 8.87 -42.33 17.09
C MET A 483 7.38 -42.67 16.99
N CYS A 484 7.02 -43.40 15.94
CA CYS A 484 5.69 -43.98 15.82
C CYS A 484 5.58 -45.15 16.78
N THR A 485 4.67 -45.02 17.73
CA THR A 485 4.34 -46.05 18.72
C THR A 485 2.87 -46.43 18.59
N THR A 486 2.53 -47.63 19.01
CA THR A 486 1.13 -48.04 19.19
C THR A 486 0.77 -47.83 20.64
N SER A 487 -0.35 -47.16 20.92
CA SER A 487 -0.86 -47.08 22.29
C SER A 487 -1.54 -48.40 22.62
N SER A 488 -0.90 -49.24 23.44
CA SER A 488 -1.49 -50.48 23.99
C SER A 488 -2.56 -50.23 25.07
N VAL A 489 -2.97 -48.96 25.26
CA VAL A 489 -3.87 -48.53 26.34
C VAL A 489 -5.13 -47.84 25.79
N SER A 490 -5.24 -47.65 24.47
CA SER A 490 -6.31 -46.84 23.87
C SER A 490 -6.91 -47.57 22.68
N CYS A 491 -7.79 -48.52 22.97
CA CYS A 491 -8.65 -49.10 21.96
C CYS A 491 -9.65 -48.05 21.46
N SER A 492 -9.93 -48.08 20.16
CA SER A 492 -11.02 -47.29 19.59
C SER A 492 -12.33 -47.66 20.29
N ALA A 493 -13.24 -46.68 20.48
CA ALA A 493 -14.50 -46.92 21.18
C ALA A 493 -15.23 -48.15 20.60
N GLY A 494 -15.55 -49.13 21.46
CA GLY A 494 -16.15 -50.40 21.05
C GLY A 494 -15.19 -51.57 20.88
N THR A 495 -13.90 -51.41 21.18
CA THR A 495 -12.89 -52.49 21.13
C THR A 495 -12.07 -52.57 22.43
N ALA A 496 -11.55 -53.76 22.77
CA ALA A 496 -10.68 -54.01 23.93
C ALA A 496 -9.55 -55.00 23.58
N ASP A 497 -8.39 -54.76 24.19
CA ASP A 497 -7.25 -55.69 24.26
C ASP A 497 -7.45 -56.55 25.52
N CYS A 498 -7.87 -57.81 25.33
CA CYS A 498 -8.23 -58.71 26.43
C CYS A 498 -7.12 -59.67 26.84
N ASP A 499 -6.07 -59.82 26.02
CA ASP A 499 -4.94 -60.71 26.28
C ASP A 499 -3.71 -59.94 26.79
N GLY A 500 -3.73 -58.60 26.71
CA GLY A 500 -2.64 -57.73 27.15
C GLY A 500 -1.39 -57.86 26.31
N ALA A 501 -1.50 -58.45 25.11
CA ALA A 501 -0.39 -58.62 24.19
C ALA A 501 -0.23 -57.34 23.34
N PRO A 502 0.84 -56.55 23.51
CA PRO A 502 0.97 -55.24 22.86
C PRO A 502 1.15 -55.29 21.31
N GLY A 503 1.14 -56.48 20.71
CA GLY A 503 1.51 -56.71 19.30
C GLY A 503 0.36 -57.05 18.35
N ASN A 504 -0.81 -57.45 18.86
CA ASN A 504 -1.94 -57.94 18.06
C ASN A 504 -3.20 -57.03 18.12
N GLY A 505 -3.26 -56.07 19.05
CA GLY A 505 -4.20 -54.94 19.00
C GLY A 505 -5.45 -55.12 19.87
N CYS A 506 -6.53 -54.41 19.54
CA CYS A 506 -7.79 -54.45 20.30
C CYS A 506 -8.76 -55.40 19.61
N GLU A 507 -8.59 -56.68 19.91
CA GLU A 507 -9.12 -57.81 19.15
C GLU A 507 -10.58 -58.12 19.45
N VAL A 508 -11.12 -57.60 20.56
CA VAL A 508 -12.44 -57.96 21.06
C VAL A 508 -13.38 -56.76 20.98
N ALA A 509 -14.58 -56.95 20.44
CA ALA A 509 -15.61 -55.92 20.46
C ALA A 509 -16.25 -55.83 21.86
N THR A 510 -16.29 -54.64 22.45
CA THR A 510 -17.02 -54.37 23.70
C THR A 510 -18.46 -54.00 23.34
N THR A 511 -19.35 -54.98 23.35
CA THR A 511 -20.80 -54.78 23.13
C THR A 511 -21.48 -54.11 24.30
#